data_AF-A0A0Q8ALV5-F1
#
_entry.id   AF-A0A0Q8ALV5-F1
#
_cell.length_a   1.000
_cell.length_b   1.000
_cell.length_c   1.000
_cell.angle_alpha   90.00
_cell.angle_beta   90.00
_cell.angle_gamma   90.00
#
_symmetry.space_group_name_H-M   'P 1'
#
loop_
_entity.id
_entity.type
_entity.pdbx_description
1 polymer ?
#
loop_
_entity_poly.entity_id
_entity_poly.type
_entity_poly.pdbx_seq_one_letter_code
_entity_poly.pdbx_strand_id
1 'polypeptide(L)'
;MIVIDWFAFVQVFIAAFLAAVIVVAAYATGLRLLVRAGRAPVVGPAEFTDAITVISEKEAQRAAKAAAKAARKSPLTDGQKRFALVGAYLSFGVAGAAVLGGLLLIVFNH
;
A
#
# COMPACT_ATOMS: atom_id res chain seq x y z
N MET A 1 43.52 -4.65 8.85
CA MET A 1 42.38 -5.15 9.66
C MET A 1 41.21 -4.22 9.37
N ILE A 2 40.09 -4.72 8.82
CA ILE A 2 38.90 -3.88 8.62
C ILE A 2 38.23 -3.74 9.99
N VAL A 3 38.20 -2.52 10.53
CA VAL A 3 37.49 -2.20 11.76
C VAL A 3 36.06 -1.84 11.37
N ILE A 4 35.07 -2.55 11.91
CA ILE A 4 33.67 -2.23 11.68
C ILE A 4 33.36 -0.94 12.44
N ASP A 5 32.86 0.07 11.71
CA ASP A 5 32.25 1.24 12.34
C ASP A 5 30.83 0.89 12.80
N TRP A 6 30.72 0.49 14.06
CA TRP A 6 29.45 0.11 14.68
C TRP A 6 28.45 1.27 14.74
N PHE A 7 28.93 2.52 14.82
CA PHE A 7 28.04 3.68 14.85
C PHE A 7 27.41 3.92 13.48
N ALA A 8 28.23 3.87 12.41
CA ALA A 8 27.73 3.96 11.04
C ALA A 8 26.73 2.83 10.72
N PHE A 9 26.99 1.61 11.20
CA PHE A 9 26.05 0.49 11.05
C PHE A 9 24.68 0.78 11.68
N VAL A 10 24.66 1.24 12.94
CA VAL A 10 23.40 1.55 13.64
C VAL A 10 22.65 2.68 12.94
N GLN A 11 23.36 3.69 12.44
CA GLN A 11 22.74 4.80 11.71
C GLN A 11 22.04 4.32 10.43
N VAL A 12 22.71 3.49 9.62
CA VAL A 12 22.12 2.92 8.40
C VAL A 12 20.96 1.99 8.74
N PHE A 13 21.11 1.17 9.78
CA PHE A 13 20.04 0.28 10.26
C PHE A 13 18.78 1.06 10.64
N ILE A 14 18.91 2.12 11.44
CA ILE A 14 17.78 2.95 11.86
C ILE A 14 17.14 3.63 10.65
N ALA A 15 17.95 4.19 9.75
CA ALA A 15 17.44 4.83 8.54
C ALA A 15 16.65 3.86 7.65
N ALA A 16 17.20 2.67 7.40
CA ALA A 16 16.55 1.63 6.62
C ALA A 16 15.27 1.10 7.30
N PHE A 17 15.31 0.89 8.61
CA PHE A 17 14.16 0.42 9.38
C PHE A 17 13.02 1.44 9.35
N LEU A 18 13.31 2.72 9.60
CA LEU A 18 12.29 3.78 9.54
C LEU A 18 11.71 3.91 8.13
N ALA A 19 12.54 3.87 7.09
CA ALA A 19 12.05 3.90 5.71
C ALA A 19 11.10 2.73 5.42
N ALA A 20 11.47 1.51 5.83
CA ALA A 20 10.62 0.33 5.67
C ALA A 20 9.28 0.48 6.41
N VAL A 21 9.32 0.91 7.68
CA VAL A 21 8.11 1.15 8.48
C VAL A 21 7.21 2.19 7.82
N ILE A 22 7.76 3.32 7.37
CA ILE A 22 6.98 4.39 6.74
C ILE A 22 6.31 3.89 5.47
N VAL A 23 7.03 3.23 4.58
CA VAL A 23 6.48 2.73 3.31
C VAL A 23 5.37 1.71 3.55
N VAL A 24 5.63 0.72 4.42
CA VAL A 24 4.66 -0.34 4.71
C VAL A 24 3.44 0.21 5.45
N ALA A 25 3.64 1.08 6.45
CA ALA A 25 2.54 1.67 7.20
C ALA A 25 1.68 2.60 6.32
N ALA A 26 2.31 3.41 5.47
CA ALA A 26 1.60 4.26 4.52
C ALA A 26 0.78 3.40 3.55
N TYR A 27 1.37 2.39 2.93
CA TYR A 27 0.67 1.52 1.98
C TYR A 27 -0.50 0.76 2.63
N ALA A 28 -0.27 0.14 3.79
CA ALA A 28 -1.31 -0.57 4.54
C ALA A 28 -2.45 0.36 4.99
N THR A 29 -2.12 1.58 5.44
CA THR A 29 -3.10 2.61 5.79
C THR A 29 -3.90 3.04 4.57
N GLY A 30 -3.23 3.26 3.43
CA GLY A 30 -3.86 3.61 2.16
C GLY A 30 -4.91 2.60 1.74
N LEU A 31 -4.58 1.29 1.79
CA LEU A 31 -5.53 0.22 1.50
C LEU A 31 -6.74 0.21 2.44
N ARG A 32 -6.52 0.37 3.75
CA ARG A 32 -7.61 0.43 4.74
C ARG A 32 -8.54 1.61 4.49
N LEU A 33 -7.98 2.79 4.19
CA LEU A 33 -8.74 3.99 3.87
C LEU A 33 -9.51 3.83 2.56
N LEU A 34 -8.91 3.20 1.55
CA LEU A 34 -9.54 2.94 0.25
C LEU A 34 -10.75 2.00 0.40
N VAL A 35 -10.63 0.95 1.21
CA VAL A 35 -11.75 0.06 1.56
C VAL A 35 -12.84 0.81 2.32
N ARG A 36 -12.48 1.66 3.31
CA ARG A 36 -13.44 2.50 4.05
C ARG A 36 -14.16 3.51 3.15
N ALA A 37 -13.49 4.01 2.11
CA ALA A 37 -14.08 4.86 1.08
C ALA A 37 -15.02 4.09 0.12
N GLY A 38 -15.17 2.78 0.28
CA GLY A 38 -16.03 1.94 -0.55
C GLY A 38 -15.39 1.53 -1.89
N ARG A 39 -14.08 1.73 -2.05
CA ARG A 39 -13.32 1.37 -3.26
C ARG A 39 -12.40 0.17 -3.01
N ALA A 40 -12.93 -0.85 -2.34
CA ALA A 40 -12.16 -2.04 -2.03
C ALA A 40 -11.58 -2.66 -3.33
N PRO A 41 -10.27 -2.91 -3.39
CA PRO A 41 -9.67 -3.55 -4.55
C PRO A 41 -10.14 -5.01 -4.59
N VAL A 42 -10.99 -5.34 -5.56
CA VAL A 42 -11.33 -6.72 -5.89
C VAL A 42 -10.51 -7.08 -7.09
N VAL A 43 -9.52 -7.95 -6.89
CA VAL A 43 -8.70 -8.46 -7.99
C VAL A 43 -9.61 -9.37 -8.82
N GLY A 44 -9.82 -9.01 -10.09
CA GLY A 44 -10.48 -9.90 -11.05
C GLY A 44 -9.57 -11.10 -11.36
N PRO A 45 -10.09 -12.16 -11.98
CA PRO A 45 -9.25 -13.21 -12.51
C PRO A 45 -8.54 -12.63 -13.73
N ALA A 46 -7.35 -12.09 -13.53
CA ALA A 46 -6.47 -11.70 -14.61
C ALA A 46 -5.44 -12.82 -14.73
N GLU A 47 -5.51 -13.59 -15.82
CA GLU A 47 -4.41 -14.03 -16.72
C GLU A 47 -2.97 -14.23 -16.17
N PHE A 48 -2.78 -14.39 -14.86
CA PHE A 48 -1.51 -14.62 -14.21
C PHE A 48 -1.38 -16.12 -13.93
N THR A 49 -0.64 -16.80 -14.80
CA THR A 49 -0.16 -18.18 -14.60
C THR A 49 0.66 -18.35 -13.31
N ASP A 50 1.11 -17.26 -12.69
CA ASP A 50 1.90 -17.22 -11.44
C ASP A 50 1.11 -16.74 -10.19
N ALA A 51 -0.22 -16.68 -10.24
CA ALA A 51 -0.99 -16.28 -9.06
C ALA A 51 -0.89 -17.33 -7.94
N ILE A 52 -0.51 -16.90 -6.73
CA ILE A 52 -0.47 -17.72 -5.49
C ILE A 52 -1.84 -18.39 -5.19
N THR A 53 -2.94 -17.86 -5.74
CA THR A 53 -4.27 -18.50 -5.66
C THR A 53 -5.10 -18.15 -6.90
N VAL A 54 -5.41 -19.17 -7.71
CA VAL A 54 -6.30 -19.05 -8.87
C VAL A 54 -7.75 -19.09 -8.37
N ILE A 55 -8.48 -17.99 -8.53
CA ILE A 55 -9.92 -17.92 -8.26
C ILE A 55 -10.71 -18.06 -9.56
N SER A 56 -11.82 -18.78 -9.51
CA SER A 56 -12.75 -18.87 -10.64
C SER A 56 -13.43 -17.52 -10.92
N GLU A 57 -13.89 -17.30 -12.16
CA GLU A 57 -14.70 -16.13 -12.50
C GLU A 57 -15.92 -15.96 -11.58
N LYS A 58 -16.52 -17.07 -11.17
CA LYS A 58 -17.65 -17.10 -10.25
C LYS A 58 -17.28 -16.55 -8.86
N GLU A 59 -16.09 -16.87 -8.36
CA GLU A 59 -15.58 -16.37 -7.08
C GLU A 59 -15.22 -14.89 -7.17
N ALA A 60 -14.59 -14.45 -8.26
CA ALA A 60 -14.30 -13.05 -8.50
C ALA A 60 -15.59 -12.20 -8.56
N GLN A 61 -16.61 -12.68 -9.27
CA GLN A 61 -17.92 -11.99 -9.31
C GLN A 61 -18.60 -11.97 -7.95
N ARG A 62 -18.49 -13.04 -7.15
CA ARG A 62 -19.02 -13.07 -5.77
C ARG A 62 -18.30 -12.04 -4.88
N ALA A 63 -16.97 -11.96 -4.98
CA ALA A 63 -16.17 -10.98 -4.24
C ALA A 63 -16.53 -9.55 -4.65
N ALA A 64 -16.72 -9.28 -5.95
CA ALA A 64 -17.14 -7.97 -6.45
C ALA A 64 -18.53 -7.57 -5.92
N LYS A 65 -19.50 -8.49 -5.94
CA LYS A 65 -20.84 -8.25 -5.37
C LYS A 65 -20.79 -8.01 -3.86
N ALA A 66 -19.97 -8.78 -3.13
CA ALA A 66 -19.78 -8.60 -1.70
C ALA A 66 -19.17 -7.23 -1.37
N ALA A 67 -18.13 -6.82 -2.11
CA ALA A 67 -17.51 -5.51 -1.97
C ALA A 67 -18.49 -4.36 -2.26
N ALA A 68 -19.26 -4.46 -3.35
CA ALA A 68 -20.29 -3.47 -3.68
C ALA A 68 -21.39 -3.37 -2.62
N LYS A 69 -21.82 -4.52 -2.07
CA LYS A 69 -22.79 -4.56 -0.96
C LYS A 69 -22.23 -3.93 0.31
N ALA A 70 -20.98 -4.22 0.66
CA ALA A 70 -20.30 -3.63 1.81
C ALA A 70 -20.15 -2.11 1.67
N ALA A 71 -19.78 -1.64 0.47
CA ALA A 71 -19.68 -0.20 0.17
C ALA A 71 -21.03 0.51 0.34
N ARG A 72 -22.13 -0.09 -0.14
CA ARG A 72 -23.50 0.44 0.02
C ARG A 72 -23.97 0.48 1.47
N LYS A 73 -23.55 -0.49 2.28
CA LYS A 73 -23.90 -0.59 3.71
C LYS A 73 -22.99 0.22 4.63
N SER A 74 -22.06 1.01 4.07
CA SER A 74 -21.10 1.77 4.87
C SER A 74 -21.82 2.77 5.79
N PRO A 75 -21.50 2.81 7.09
CA PRO A 75 -22.08 3.76 8.04
C PRO A 75 -21.50 5.18 7.89
N LEU A 76 -20.52 5.37 6.99
CA LEU A 76 -19.89 6.68 6.75
C LEU A 76 -20.76 7.56 5.86
N THR A 77 -20.80 8.84 6.19
CA THR A 77 -21.34 9.88 5.30
C THR A 77 -20.49 10.01 4.04
N ASP A 78 -21.05 10.59 2.98
CA ASP A 78 -20.31 10.77 1.72
C ASP A 78 -19.10 11.70 1.87
N GLY A 79 -19.19 12.70 2.74
CA GLY A 79 -18.05 13.55 3.11
C GLY A 79 -16.92 12.76 3.77
N GLN A 80 -17.24 11.88 4.72
CA GLN A 80 -16.26 11.01 5.38
C GLN A 80 -15.62 10.00 4.41
N LYS A 81 -16.40 9.44 3.47
CA LYS A 81 -15.86 8.57 2.41
C LYS A 81 -14.89 9.32 1.51
N ARG A 82 -15.21 10.57 1.15
CA ARG A 82 -14.33 11.42 0.34
C ARG A 82 -13.05 11.78 1.08
N PHE A 83 -13.15 12.09 2.37
CA PHE A 83 -11.97 12.32 3.21
C PHE A 83 -11.08 11.07 3.30
N ALA A 84 -11.68 9.90 3.54
CA ALA A 84 -10.96 8.63 3.54
C ALA A 84 -10.27 8.36 2.20
N LEU A 85 -10.93 8.68 1.08
CA LEU A 85 -10.36 8.53 -0.26
C LEU A 85 -9.13 9.43 -0.47
N VAL A 86 -9.23 10.71 -0.11
CA VAL A 86 -8.09 11.64 -0.20
C VAL A 86 -6.95 11.15 0.68
N GLY A 87 -7.25 10.72 1.92
CA GLY A 87 -6.26 10.12 2.81
C GLY A 87 -5.58 8.90 2.21
N ALA A 88 -6.33 8.02 1.53
CA ALA A 88 -5.76 6.87 0.84
C ALA A 88 -4.77 7.28 -0.26
N TYR A 89 -5.13 8.27 -1.09
CA TYR A 89 -4.25 8.78 -2.14
C TYR A 89 -3.00 9.46 -1.60
N LEU A 90 -3.12 10.23 -0.51
CA LEU A 90 -1.97 10.80 0.16
C LEU A 90 -1.04 9.71 0.72
N SER A 91 -1.58 8.67 1.34
CA SER A 91 -0.78 7.54 1.82
C SER A 91 -0.01 6.85 0.70
N PHE A 92 -0.64 6.59 -0.45
CA PHE A 92 0.05 6.01 -1.60
C PHE A 92 1.07 6.99 -2.20
N GLY A 93 0.76 8.29 -2.22
CA GLY A 93 1.70 9.34 -2.61
C GLY A 93 2.96 9.34 -1.75
N VAL A 94 2.82 9.23 -0.43
CA VAL A 94 3.96 9.14 0.51
C VAL A 94 4.80 7.88 0.25
N ALA A 95 4.16 6.72 0.11
CA ALA A 95 4.88 5.47 -0.17
C ALA A 95 5.62 5.54 -1.51
N GLY A 96 4.96 6.03 -2.56
CA GLY A 96 5.57 6.21 -3.88
C GLY A 96 6.71 7.22 -3.86
N ALA A 97 6.53 8.36 -3.19
CA ALA A 97 7.57 9.38 -3.04
C ALA A 97 8.80 8.86 -2.27
N ALA A 98 8.61 8.04 -1.24
CA ALA A 98 9.71 7.43 -0.51
C ALA A 98 10.52 6.45 -1.38
N VAL A 99 9.84 5.62 -2.17
CA VAL A 99 10.50 4.69 -3.11
C VAL A 99 11.22 5.46 -4.21
N LEU A 100 10.56 6.44 -4.83
CA LEU A 100 11.16 7.29 -5.86
C LEU A 100 12.35 8.06 -5.30
N GLY A 101 12.25 8.62 -4.09
CA GLY A 101 13.34 9.31 -3.42
C GLY A 101 14.55 8.39 -3.21
N GLY A 102 14.33 7.17 -2.71
CA GLY A 102 15.39 6.17 -2.58
C GLY A 102 16.04 5.82 -3.93
N LEU A 103 15.22 5.63 -4.97
CA LEU A 103 15.69 5.30 -6.30
C LEU A 103 16.50 6.46 -6.93
N LEU A 104 16.04 7.70 -6.78
CA LEU A 104 16.73 8.89 -7.27
C LEU A 104 18.05 9.12 -6.53
N LEU A 105 18.11 8.87 -5.23
CA LEU A 105 19.37 8.91 -4.49
C LEU A 105 20.34 7.86 -5.03
N ILE A 106 19.90 6.64 -5.27
CA ILE A 106 20.75 5.59 -5.85
C ILE A 106 21.20 5.99 -7.26
N VAL A 107 20.34 6.60 -8.08
CA VAL A 107 20.60 6.93 -9.49
C VAL A 107 21.37 8.25 -9.68
N PHE A 108 21.34 9.19 -8.75
CA PHE A 108 22.03 10.48 -8.92
C PHE A 108 23.17 10.71 -7.94
N ASN A 109 23.28 9.89 -6.89
CA ASN A 109 24.31 10.00 -5.87
C ASN A 109 25.22 8.74 -5.84
N HIS A 110 25.42 8.12 -6.99
CA HIS A 110 26.47 7.12 -7.23
C HIS A 110 27.69 7.74 -7.89
#